data_AF-A0A0M5JMY6-F1
#
_entry.id   AF-A0A0M5JMY6-F1
#
_cell.length_a   1.000
_cell.length_b   1.000
_cell.length_c   1.000
_cell.angle_alpha   90.00
_cell.angle_beta   90.00
_cell.angle_gamma   90.00
#
_symmetry.space_group_name_H-M   'P 1'
#
loop_
_entity.id
_entity.type
_entity.pdbx_description
1 polymer ?
#
loop_
_entity_poly.entity_id
_entity_poly.type
_entity_poly.pdbx_seq_one_letter_code
_entity_poly.pdbx_strand_id
1 'polypeptide(L)'
;MPIRRRNPRKKVILAGIQGLVIGVVGVLLFGFILNMSNDKKVEEQAQEQVSTPTNEKETDEKVEVTGEAALPFKAKQYGMFTSKESAMSFISTQPSLEKASIVRIGNEFYVWSELFVNEVSTSEGDVLPTFLKTINISTNACADPKVKNIINILQEEKLSKNYFDSIARKENYPDDMMNIVTAVSTFSDVSSVIRLHVFTHYLEQNDCLKLNF
;
A
#
# COMPACT_ATOMS: atom_id res chain seq x y z
N MET A 1 40.94 13.19 -56.84
CA MET A 1 39.58 13.03 -56.26
C MET A 1 39.17 14.34 -55.59
N PRO A 2 38.06 15.00 -55.98
CA PRO A 2 37.66 16.25 -55.35
C PRO A 2 36.78 16.01 -54.11
N ILE A 3 37.09 16.73 -53.03
CA ILE A 3 36.38 16.71 -51.75
C ILE A 3 35.11 17.57 -51.89
N ARG A 4 33.95 16.92 -51.82
CA ARG A 4 32.62 17.54 -51.89
C ARG A 4 32.32 18.30 -50.59
N ARG A 5 32.41 19.64 -50.62
CA ARG A 5 31.98 20.51 -49.51
C ARG A 5 30.48 20.30 -49.22
N ARG A 6 30.16 19.74 -48.05
CA ARG A 6 28.78 19.60 -47.54
C ARG A 6 28.31 20.93 -46.94
N ASN A 7 27.20 21.46 -47.45
CA ASN A 7 26.63 22.74 -47.03
C ASN A 7 25.67 22.54 -45.83
N PRO A 8 25.97 23.03 -44.62
CA PRO A 8 25.23 22.71 -43.38
C PRO A 8 23.84 23.37 -43.30
N ARG A 9 23.59 24.42 -44.10
CA ARG A 9 22.34 25.22 -44.05
C ARG A 9 21.08 24.41 -44.41
N LYS A 10 21.20 23.41 -45.30
CA LYS A 10 20.05 22.58 -45.71
C LYS A 10 19.57 21.63 -44.60
N LYS A 11 20.44 21.25 -43.65
CA LYS A 11 20.07 20.35 -42.54
C LYS A 11 19.32 21.08 -41.43
N VAL A 12 19.64 22.35 -41.18
CA VAL A 12 18.99 23.18 -40.16
C VAL A 12 17.55 23.50 -40.56
N ILE A 13 17.30 23.78 -41.84
CA ILE A 13 15.95 24.02 -42.36
C ILE A 13 15.09 22.76 -42.27
N LEU A 14 15.66 21.58 -42.57
CA LEU A 14 14.94 20.31 -42.47
C LEU A 14 14.52 19.99 -41.03
N ALA A 15 15.40 20.26 -40.05
CA ALA A 15 15.11 20.07 -38.63
C ALA A 15 14.01 21.03 -38.11
N GLY A 16 13.98 22.27 -38.61
CA GLY A 16 12.92 23.23 -38.28
C GLY A 16 11.53 22.81 -38.76
N ILE A 17 11.45 22.22 -39.96
CA ILE A 17 10.19 21.70 -40.51
C ILE A 17 9.67 20.52 -39.68
N GLN A 18 10.56 19.61 -39.25
CA GLN A 18 10.18 18.49 -38.38
C GLN A 18 9.66 18.95 -37.01
N GLY A 19 10.29 19.97 -36.41
CA GLY A 19 9.81 20.57 -35.16
C GLY A 19 8.42 21.20 -35.29
N LEU A 20 8.14 21.86 -36.41
CA LEU A 20 6.84 22.47 -36.68
C LEU A 20 5.72 21.43 -36.85
N VAL A 21 5.99 20.31 -37.52
CA VAL A 21 5.00 19.22 -37.69
C VAL A 21 4.64 18.59 -36.33
N ILE A 22 5.63 18.32 -35.47
CA ILE A 22 5.38 17.74 -34.14
C ILE A 22 4.58 18.72 -33.27
N GLY A 23 4.90 20.01 -33.32
CA GLY A 23 4.17 21.05 -32.59
C GLY A 23 2.70 21.15 -32.99
N VAL A 24 2.40 21.11 -34.29
CA VAL A 24 1.00 21.17 -34.79
C VAL A 24 0.19 19.94 -34.37
N VAL A 25 0.78 18.74 -34.43
CA VAL A 25 0.11 17.50 -33.99
C VAL A 25 -0.20 17.53 -32.49
N GLY A 26 0.72 18.07 -31.67
CA GLY A 26 0.51 18.20 -30.23
C GLY A 26 -0.66 19.12 -29.86
N VAL A 27 -0.78 20.27 -30.52
CA VAL A 27 -1.88 21.22 -30.27
C VAL A 27 -3.23 20.66 -30.73
N LEU A 28 -3.28 19.91 -31.83
CA LEU A 28 -4.50 19.25 -32.30
C LEU A 28 -4.96 18.13 -31.35
N LEU A 29 -4.04 17.31 -30.85
CA LEU A 29 -4.38 16.28 -29.86
C LEU A 29 -4.88 16.87 -28.54
N PHE A 30 -4.25 17.96 -28.07
CA PHE A 30 -4.69 18.63 -26.86
C PHE A 30 -6.08 19.27 -27.03
N GLY A 31 -6.34 19.89 -28.19
CA GLY A 31 -7.68 20.38 -28.54
C GLY A 31 -8.73 19.27 -28.61
N PHE A 32 -8.37 18.10 -29.13
CA PHE A 32 -9.27 16.94 -29.20
C PHE A 32 -9.62 16.38 -27.81
N ILE A 33 -8.65 16.30 -26.89
CA ILE A 33 -8.89 15.88 -25.50
C ILE A 33 -9.82 16.86 -24.77
N LEU A 34 -9.65 18.16 -24.98
CA LEU A 34 -10.52 19.19 -24.38
C LEU A 34 -11.94 19.15 -24.95
N ASN A 35 -12.08 18.89 -26.26
CA ASN A 35 -13.39 18.72 -26.88
C ASN A 35 -14.11 17.47 -26.34
N MET A 36 -13.40 16.34 -26.23
CA MET A 36 -13.97 15.09 -25.68
C MET A 36 -14.32 15.20 -24.18
N SER A 37 -13.63 16.07 -23.44
CA SER A 37 -13.91 16.31 -22.02
C SER A 37 -15.09 17.25 -21.79
N ASN A 38 -15.47 18.08 -22.77
CA ASN A 38 -16.61 18.99 -22.65
C ASN A 38 -17.98 18.34 -22.94
N ASP A 39 -18.00 17.18 -23.60
CA ASP A 39 -19.25 16.44 -23.90
C ASP A 39 -19.69 15.48 -22.79
N LYS A 40 -18.88 15.28 -21.72
CA LYS A 40 -19.31 14.51 -20.54
C LYS A 40 -19.91 15.42 -19.48
N LYS A 41 -21.12 15.90 -19.75
CA LYS A 41 -22.08 16.21 -18.68
C LYS A 41 -22.77 14.91 -18.26
N VAL A 42 -22.82 14.76 -16.94
CA VAL A 42 -23.45 13.70 -16.16
C VAL A 42 -24.86 13.36 -16.65
N GLU A 43 -25.12 12.07 -16.87
CA GLU A 43 -26.47 11.52 -16.79
C GLU A 43 -26.43 10.13 -16.14
N GLU A 44 -27.22 10.00 -15.08
CA GLU A 44 -27.54 8.78 -14.35
C GLU A 44 -28.49 7.87 -15.16
N GLN A 45 -28.42 6.58 -14.84
CA GLN A 45 -29.45 5.53 -14.94
C GLN A 45 -29.60 4.64 -16.19
N ALA A 46 -29.90 3.38 -15.84
CA ALA A 46 -30.65 2.33 -16.55
C ALA A 46 -29.86 1.28 -17.39
N GLN A 47 -29.48 0.20 -16.70
CA GLN A 47 -29.95 -1.18 -16.87
C GLN A 47 -30.19 -1.79 -18.28
N GLU A 48 -29.76 -3.07 -18.39
CA GLU A 48 -30.14 -4.14 -19.36
C GLU A 48 -29.43 -4.16 -20.73
N GLN A 49 -28.97 -5.27 -21.33
CA GLN A 49 -28.92 -6.71 -21.00
C GLN A 49 -27.99 -7.43 -22.03
N VAL A 50 -27.27 -8.46 -21.57
CA VAL A 50 -26.94 -9.77 -22.24
C VAL A 50 -26.08 -9.75 -23.53
N SER A 51 -24.88 -10.36 -23.55
CA SER A 51 -24.70 -11.79 -23.90
C SER A 51 -23.33 -12.35 -23.50
N THR A 52 -23.34 -13.47 -22.77
CA THR A 52 -22.21 -14.40 -22.49
C THR A 52 -22.03 -15.44 -23.62
N PRO A 53 -20.88 -16.15 -23.71
CA PRO A 53 -20.69 -17.45 -23.00
C PRO A 53 -19.35 -17.49 -22.22
N THR A 54 -19.31 -17.91 -20.93
CA THR A 54 -19.13 -19.29 -20.41
C THR A 54 -17.75 -19.88 -20.77
N ASN A 55 -16.87 -20.40 -19.90
CA ASN A 55 -16.75 -20.79 -18.48
C ASN A 55 -15.21 -20.81 -18.26
N GLU A 56 -14.63 -20.48 -17.10
CA GLU A 56 -14.35 -21.47 -16.06
C GLU A 56 -14.08 -20.78 -14.72
N LYS A 57 -14.60 -21.47 -13.70
CA LYS A 57 -14.64 -21.16 -12.28
C LYS A 57 -13.27 -20.88 -11.67
N GLU A 58 -13.15 -19.75 -10.98
CA GLU A 58 -12.48 -19.72 -9.68
C GLU A 58 -13.32 -18.86 -8.73
N THR A 59 -13.62 -19.43 -7.59
CA THR A 59 -14.51 -18.91 -6.56
C THR A 59 -13.79 -17.80 -5.81
N ASP A 60 -13.76 -16.59 -6.39
CA ASP A 60 -13.35 -15.41 -5.65
C ASP A 60 -14.53 -14.97 -4.78
N GLU A 61 -14.43 -15.31 -3.50
CA GLU A 61 -15.28 -14.79 -2.44
C GLU A 61 -15.03 -13.27 -2.36
N LYS A 62 -15.76 -12.53 -3.19
CA LYS A 62 -15.78 -11.07 -3.18
C LYS A 62 -16.38 -10.63 -1.85
N VAL A 63 -15.51 -10.46 -0.85
CA VAL A 63 -15.88 -9.84 0.42
C VAL A 63 -16.33 -8.41 0.10
N GLU A 64 -17.65 -8.19 0.18
CA GLU A 64 -18.23 -6.86 0.16
C GLU A 64 -17.64 -6.05 1.32
N VAL A 65 -16.80 -5.07 0.98
CA VAL A 65 -16.31 -4.07 1.93
C VAL A 65 -17.43 -3.07 2.14
N THR A 66 -18.40 -3.45 2.97
CA THR A 66 -19.39 -2.55 3.56
C THR A 66 -19.17 -2.53 5.07
N GLY A 67 -18.07 -1.88 5.43
CA GLY A 67 -17.70 -1.43 6.76
C GLY A 67 -16.74 -0.27 6.55
N GLU A 68 -17.06 0.87 7.15
CA GLU A 68 -16.31 2.14 7.17
C GLU A 68 -14.88 2.00 6.61
N ALA A 69 -14.67 2.48 5.37
CA ALA A 69 -13.49 2.15 4.57
C ALA A 69 -12.20 2.52 5.31
N ALA A 70 -11.52 1.52 5.87
CA ALA A 70 -10.23 1.73 6.49
C ALA A 70 -9.24 2.21 5.42
N LEU A 71 -8.55 3.31 5.68
CA LEU A 71 -7.49 3.79 4.79
C LEU A 71 -6.44 2.69 4.59
N PRO A 72 -5.92 2.51 3.36
CA PRO A 72 -4.91 1.50 3.08
C PRO A 72 -3.63 1.80 3.86
N PHE A 73 -3.00 0.77 4.40
CA PHE A 73 -1.70 0.90 5.06
C PHE A 73 -0.57 0.62 4.08
N LYS A 74 0.64 1.05 4.43
CA LYS A 74 1.87 0.72 3.69
C LYS A 74 2.82 -0.04 4.61
N ALA A 75 3.17 -1.26 4.26
CA ALA A 75 4.16 -2.05 4.96
C ALA A 75 5.54 -1.88 4.30
N LYS A 76 6.58 -1.61 5.10
CA LYS A 76 7.97 -1.58 4.63
C LYS A 76 8.52 -3.00 4.58
N GLN A 77 8.65 -3.54 3.37
CA GLN A 77 8.97 -4.95 3.13
C GLN A 77 10.40 -5.14 2.65
N TYR A 78 11.09 -6.09 3.27
CA TYR A 78 12.46 -6.50 2.93
C TYR A 78 12.53 -7.86 2.24
N GLY A 79 11.52 -8.71 2.40
CA GLY A 79 11.53 -10.04 1.80
C GLY A 79 10.23 -10.81 1.95
N MET A 80 10.12 -11.86 1.16
CA MET A 80 9.07 -12.88 1.20
C MET A 80 9.75 -14.24 1.15
N PHE A 81 9.35 -15.13 2.03
CA PHE A 81 9.96 -16.43 2.24
C PHE A 81 8.86 -17.50 2.23
N THR A 82 9.22 -18.71 1.82
CA THR A 82 8.31 -19.87 1.83
C THR A 82 8.30 -20.62 3.17
N SER A 83 9.18 -20.27 4.10
CA SER A 83 9.25 -20.84 5.44
C SER A 83 9.57 -19.78 6.49
N LYS A 84 9.11 -20.03 7.72
CA LYS A 84 9.36 -19.14 8.86
C LYS A 84 10.85 -19.14 9.22
N GLU A 85 11.50 -20.29 9.14
CA GLU A 85 12.91 -20.49 9.46
C GLU A 85 13.82 -19.66 8.55
N SER A 86 13.51 -19.60 7.25
CA SER A 86 14.28 -18.77 6.31
C SER A 86 14.09 -17.28 6.58
N ALA A 87 12.87 -16.83 6.90
CA ALA A 87 12.61 -15.45 7.30
C ALA A 87 13.34 -15.08 8.61
N MET A 88 13.32 -15.97 9.61
CA MET A 88 14.05 -15.79 10.87
C MET A 88 15.56 -15.73 10.65
N SER A 89 16.11 -16.64 9.83
CA SER A 89 17.53 -16.64 9.48
C SER A 89 17.93 -15.33 8.80
N PHE A 90 17.12 -14.82 7.87
CA PHE A 90 17.39 -13.54 7.20
C PHE A 90 17.44 -12.37 8.19
N ILE A 91 16.45 -12.25 9.08
CA ILE A 91 16.43 -11.21 10.13
C ILE A 91 17.66 -11.33 11.04
N SER A 92 18.03 -12.56 11.44
CA SER A 92 19.17 -12.77 12.36
C SER A 92 20.52 -12.35 11.79
N THR A 93 20.67 -12.36 10.46
CA THR A 93 21.89 -11.91 9.78
C THR A 93 21.96 -10.41 9.57
N GLN A 94 20.85 -9.68 9.80
CA GLN A 94 20.75 -8.26 9.52
C GLN A 94 20.40 -7.45 10.77
N PRO A 95 21.37 -6.76 11.39
CA PRO A 95 21.12 -5.92 12.56
C PRO A 95 20.08 -4.82 12.33
N SER A 96 19.99 -4.27 11.11
CA SER A 96 18.99 -3.24 10.78
C SER A 96 17.54 -3.73 10.81
N LEU A 97 17.31 -5.04 10.95
CA LEU A 97 15.98 -5.66 11.04
C LEU A 97 15.64 -6.14 12.45
N GLU A 98 16.37 -5.70 13.49
CA GLU A 98 16.14 -6.11 14.88
C GLU A 98 14.68 -5.87 15.36
N LYS A 99 14.00 -4.87 14.79
CA LYS A 99 12.60 -4.51 15.12
C LYS A 99 11.59 -5.03 14.11
N ALA A 100 12.03 -5.80 13.11
CA ALA A 100 11.16 -6.36 12.10
C ALA A 100 10.26 -7.46 12.68
N SER A 101 9.11 -7.65 12.06
CA SER A 101 8.17 -8.73 12.36
C SER A 101 7.98 -9.61 11.14
N ILE A 102 7.71 -10.89 11.39
CA ILE A 102 7.41 -11.88 10.35
C ILE A 102 5.89 -12.03 10.27
N VAL A 103 5.30 -11.70 9.13
CA VAL A 103 3.86 -11.77 8.91
C VAL A 103 3.56 -12.97 8.01
N ARG A 104 2.74 -13.91 8.50
CA ARG A 104 2.29 -15.06 7.72
C ARG A 104 1.01 -14.72 6.97
N ILE A 105 1.02 -14.88 5.65
CA ILE A 105 -0.16 -14.72 4.78
C ILE A 105 -0.23 -15.96 3.90
N GLY A 106 -1.26 -16.78 4.13
CA GLY A 106 -1.33 -18.12 3.53
C GLY A 106 -0.12 -18.98 3.92
N ASN A 107 0.64 -19.40 2.92
CA ASN A 107 1.85 -20.22 3.07
C ASN A 107 3.16 -19.41 2.93
N GLU A 108 3.06 -18.09 2.90
CA GLU A 108 4.20 -17.19 2.71
C GLU A 108 4.47 -16.38 3.98
N PHE A 109 5.73 -16.04 4.18
CA PHE A 109 6.24 -15.32 5.33
C PHE A 109 6.91 -14.03 4.86
N TYR A 110 6.31 -12.90 5.23
CA TYR A 110 6.75 -11.58 4.83
C TYR A 110 7.54 -10.92 5.96
N VAL A 111 8.67 -10.30 5.64
CA VAL A 111 9.48 -9.57 6.63
C VAL A 111 9.22 -8.08 6.49
N TRP A 112 8.55 -7.51 7.49
CA TRP A 112 8.20 -6.10 7.54
C TRP A 112 8.88 -5.41 8.72
N SER A 113 9.37 -4.18 8.54
CA SER A 113 9.95 -3.41 9.67
C SER A 113 9.00 -2.37 10.24
N GLU A 114 8.11 -1.84 9.41
CA GLU A 114 7.25 -0.71 9.73
C GLU A 114 5.91 -0.84 9.01
N LEU A 115 4.86 -0.36 9.66
CA LEU A 115 3.54 -0.24 9.07
C LEU A 115 3.09 1.22 9.14
N PHE A 116 2.77 1.85 8.02
CA PHE A 116 2.40 3.26 7.91
C PHE A 116 0.92 3.43 7.56
N VAL A 117 0.31 4.53 8.04
CA VAL A 117 -1.07 4.92 7.71
C VAL A 117 -1.11 5.89 6.52
N ASN A 118 -0.04 6.67 6.33
CA ASN A 118 0.07 7.70 5.30
C ASN A 118 1.06 7.28 4.22
N GLU A 119 1.03 7.97 3.08
CA GLU A 119 2.07 7.83 2.06
C GLU A 119 3.41 8.30 2.63
N VAL A 120 4.40 7.42 2.53
CA VAL A 120 5.77 7.69 2.93
C VAL A 120 6.63 7.37 1.72
N SER A 121 7.65 8.18 1.44
CA SER A 121 8.69 7.78 0.49
C SER A 121 9.56 6.72 1.14
N THR A 122 9.89 5.63 0.43
CA THR A 122 11.05 4.80 0.80
C THR A 122 12.26 5.71 0.89
N SER A 123 12.87 5.84 2.06
CA SER A 123 14.02 6.73 2.20
C SER A 123 15.21 6.14 1.44
N GLU A 124 15.98 6.99 0.77
CA GLU A 124 17.24 6.61 0.12
C GLU A 124 18.35 6.23 1.13
N GLY A 125 18.01 6.02 2.42
CA GLY A 125 18.93 5.77 3.52
C GLY A 125 18.92 4.35 4.09
N ASP A 126 18.08 3.46 3.55
CA ASP A 126 18.05 2.07 4.00
C ASP A 126 19.25 1.26 3.50
N VAL A 127 19.92 0.56 4.42
CA VAL A 127 21.10 -0.27 4.12
C VAL A 127 20.76 -1.48 3.24
N LEU A 128 19.51 -1.96 3.34
CA LEU A 128 19.01 -3.07 2.53
C LEU A 128 17.96 -2.59 1.52
N PRO A 129 17.85 -3.26 0.37
CA PRO A 129 16.74 -3.05 -0.55
C PRO A 129 15.40 -3.27 0.17
N THR A 130 14.51 -2.30 0.01
CA THR A 130 13.18 -2.31 0.60
C THR A 130 12.20 -1.68 -0.38
N PHE A 131 10.92 -2.03 -0.23
CA PHE A 131 9.84 -1.38 -0.93
C PHE A 131 8.62 -1.26 -0.03
N LEU A 132 7.71 -0.36 -0.39
CA LEU A 132 6.44 -0.21 0.32
C LEU A 132 5.37 -1.04 -0.36
N LYS A 133 4.77 -1.95 0.40
CA LYS A 133 3.64 -2.76 -0.04
C LYS A 133 2.35 -2.16 0.52
N THR A 134 1.39 -1.87 -0.35
CA THR A 134 0.04 -1.47 0.10
C THR A 134 -0.67 -2.68 0.67
N ILE A 135 -1.34 -2.50 1.80
CA ILE A 135 -2.17 -3.53 2.42
C ILE A 135 -3.51 -2.93 2.83
N ASN A 136 -4.56 -3.73 2.73
CA ASN A 136 -5.87 -3.44 3.27
C ASN A 136 -6.16 -4.43 4.40
N ILE A 137 -6.62 -3.91 5.54
CA ILE A 137 -6.95 -4.72 6.72
C ILE A 137 -8.47 -4.68 6.90
N SER A 138 -9.09 -5.86 6.98
CA SER A 138 -10.52 -6.00 7.24
C SER A 138 -10.77 -6.69 8.56
N THR A 139 -11.63 -6.09 9.37
CA THR A 139 -12.11 -6.62 10.66
C THR A 139 -13.57 -7.08 10.59
N ASN A 140 -14.18 -7.06 9.39
CA ASN A 140 -15.62 -7.30 9.20
C ASN A 140 -16.06 -8.70 9.65
N ALA A 141 -15.18 -9.70 9.50
CA ALA A 141 -15.46 -11.08 9.89
C ALA A 141 -15.34 -11.32 11.42
N CYS A 142 -14.83 -10.34 12.18
CA CYS A 142 -14.69 -10.48 13.63
C CYS A 142 -16.05 -10.32 14.32
N ALA A 143 -16.38 -11.19 15.28
CA ALA A 143 -17.62 -11.07 16.05
C ALA A 143 -17.44 -10.10 17.25
N ASP A 144 -16.26 -10.10 17.85
CA ASP A 144 -15.96 -9.27 19.02
C ASP A 144 -15.86 -7.78 18.62
N PRO A 145 -16.72 -6.90 19.17
CA PRO A 145 -16.65 -5.47 18.90
C PRO A 145 -15.32 -4.83 19.32
N LYS A 146 -14.62 -5.35 20.34
CA LYS A 146 -13.31 -4.85 20.75
C LYS A 146 -12.25 -5.09 19.67
N VAL A 147 -12.27 -6.26 19.05
CA VAL A 147 -11.36 -6.63 17.95
C VAL A 147 -11.66 -5.80 16.69
N LYS A 148 -12.93 -5.49 16.42
CA LYS A 148 -13.29 -4.57 15.31
C LYS A 148 -12.65 -3.19 15.47
N ASN A 149 -12.57 -2.69 16.70
CA ASN A 149 -12.01 -1.37 17.00
C ASN A 149 -10.47 -1.30 16.89
N ILE A 150 -9.77 -2.42 16.69
CA ILE A 150 -8.31 -2.43 16.52
C ILE A 150 -7.90 -1.51 15.38
N ILE A 151 -8.68 -1.47 14.29
CA ILE A 151 -8.36 -0.65 13.11
C ILE A 151 -8.22 0.84 13.46
N ASN A 152 -9.01 1.33 14.42
CA ASN A 152 -8.98 2.73 14.84
C ASN A 152 -7.64 3.07 15.52
N ILE A 153 -7.12 2.16 16.35
CA ILE A 153 -5.79 2.31 16.96
C ILE A 153 -4.70 2.20 15.90
N LEU A 154 -4.83 1.26 14.95
CA LEU A 154 -3.84 1.12 13.90
C LEU A 154 -3.78 2.36 13.01
N GLN A 155 -4.88 3.09 12.83
CA GLN A 155 -4.91 4.34 12.06
C GLN A 155 -4.39 5.55 12.84
N GLU A 156 -4.13 5.43 14.14
CA GLU A 156 -3.59 6.52 14.94
C GLU A 156 -2.17 6.89 14.46
N GLU A 157 -1.95 8.16 14.08
CA GLU A 157 -0.65 8.61 13.61
C GLU A 157 0.40 8.57 14.73
N LYS A 158 0.02 8.93 15.95
CA LYS A 158 0.91 9.10 17.11
C LYS A 158 0.69 8.02 18.17
N LEU A 159 0.73 6.76 17.76
CA LEU A 159 0.68 5.64 18.69
C LEU A 159 1.96 5.60 19.53
N SER A 160 1.80 5.59 20.85
CA SER A 160 2.90 5.59 21.83
C SER A 160 2.44 4.96 23.15
N LYS A 161 3.38 4.67 24.06
CA LYS A 161 3.10 4.20 25.43
C LYS A 161 2.00 4.98 26.15
N ASN A 162 1.99 6.32 26.01
CA ASN A 162 1.06 7.19 26.74
C ASN A 162 -0.26 7.39 25.98
N TYR A 163 -0.45 6.78 24.81
CA TYR A 163 -1.66 6.94 24.02
C TYR A 163 -2.92 6.62 24.81
N PHE A 164 -2.89 5.52 25.57
CA PHE A 164 -4.04 5.12 26.37
C PHE A 164 -4.32 6.07 27.52
N ASP A 165 -3.39 6.92 27.96
CA ASP A 165 -3.64 7.86 29.06
C ASP A 165 -4.56 9.01 28.64
N SER A 166 -4.61 9.33 27.34
CA SER A 166 -5.39 10.45 26.81
C SER A 166 -6.76 10.03 26.23
N ILE A 167 -7.05 8.74 26.08
CA ILE A 167 -8.31 8.29 25.49
C ILE A 167 -9.40 8.07 26.54
N ALA A 168 -10.61 8.53 26.22
CA ALA A 168 -11.75 8.50 27.12
C ALA A 168 -12.45 7.13 27.23
N ARG A 169 -12.27 6.24 26.23
CA ARG A 169 -12.97 4.94 26.14
C ARG A 169 -11.98 3.80 25.94
N LYS A 170 -11.20 3.48 26.98
CA LYS A 170 -10.21 2.38 26.94
C LYS A 170 -10.90 1.02 26.86
N GLU A 171 -12.09 0.91 27.45
CA GLU A 171 -12.94 -0.28 27.51
C GLU A 171 -13.45 -0.78 26.15
N ASN A 172 -13.35 0.05 25.11
CA ASN A 172 -13.75 -0.30 23.75
C ASN A 172 -12.69 -1.14 23.01
N TYR A 173 -11.51 -1.31 23.60
CA TYR A 173 -10.39 -2.03 23.02
C TYR A 173 -10.15 -3.35 23.76
N PRO A 174 -9.41 -4.30 23.14
CA PRO A 174 -9.02 -5.53 23.82
C PRO A 174 -8.21 -5.23 25.09
N ASP A 175 -8.40 -6.04 26.12
CA ASP A 175 -7.88 -5.77 27.47
C ASP A 175 -6.33 -5.85 27.54
N ASP A 176 -5.72 -6.56 26.61
CA ASP A 176 -4.28 -6.74 26.43
C ASP A 176 -3.63 -5.65 25.55
N MET A 177 -4.41 -4.87 24.81
CA MET A 177 -3.92 -3.84 23.88
C MET A 177 -2.92 -2.87 24.52
N MET A 178 -3.24 -2.34 25.70
CA MET A 178 -2.37 -1.40 26.40
C MET A 178 -1.05 -2.05 26.84
N ASN A 179 -1.11 -3.32 27.24
CA ASN A 179 0.08 -4.09 27.63
C ASN A 179 0.99 -4.33 26.43
N ILE A 180 0.43 -4.67 25.27
CA ILE A 180 1.18 -4.87 24.03
C ILE A 180 1.86 -3.57 23.60
N VAL A 181 1.12 -2.45 23.54
CA VAL A 181 1.70 -1.15 23.16
C VAL A 181 2.81 -0.74 24.13
N THR A 182 2.60 -0.94 25.44
CA THR A 182 3.63 -0.66 26.46
C THR A 182 4.85 -1.54 26.29
N ALA A 183 4.67 -2.84 26.05
CA ALA A 183 5.77 -3.79 25.84
C ALA A 183 6.59 -3.43 24.61
N VAL A 184 5.94 -3.10 23.48
CA VAL A 184 6.65 -2.69 22.26
C VAL A 184 7.37 -1.35 22.45
N SER A 185 6.77 -0.43 23.21
CA SER A 185 7.40 0.85 23.55
C SER A 185 8.68 0.70 24.38
N THR A 186 8.96 -0.46 24.97
CA THR A 186 10.23 -0.68 25.69
C THR A 186 11.45 -0.76 24.77
N PHE A 187 11.25 -1.09 23.49
CA PHE A 187 12.32 -1.19 22.50
C PHE A 187 12.14 -0.27 21.27
N SER A 188 10.99 0.39 21.13
CA SER A 188 10.75 1.35 20.05
C SER A 188 9.73 2.43 20.41
N ASP A 189 10.12 3.70 20.27
CA ASP A 189 9.19 4.84 20.35
C ASP A 189 8.58 5.22 18.99
N VAL A 190 8.91 4.47 17.93
CA VAL A 190 8.46 4.77 16.57
C VAL A 190 7.05 4.21 16.36
N SER A 191 6.08 5.10 16.12
CA SER A 191 4.67 4.76 15.93
C SER A 191 4.43 3.68 14.85
N SER A 192 5.13 3.73 13.71
CA SER A 192 5.02 2.71 12.65
C SER A 192 5.52 1.32 13.05
N VAL A 193 6.54 1.26 13.91
CA VAL A 193 7.04 0.00 14.49
C VAL A 193 6.05 -0.52 15.52
N ILE A 194 5.55 0.34 16.44
CA ILE A 194 4.55 -0.05 17.43
C ILE A 194 3.31 -0.61 16.74
N ARG A 195 2.80 0.11 15.73
CA ARG A 195 1.65 -0.30 14.92
C ARG A 195 1.87 -1.65 14.27
N LEU A 196 3.05 -1.91 13.69
CA LEU A 196 3.36 -3.19 13.09
C LEU A 196 3.25 -4.32 14.12
N HIS A 197 3.91 -4.21 15.28
CA HIS A 197 3.91 -5.27 16.29
C HIS A 197 2.52 -5.52 16.88
N VAL A 198 1.75 -4.46 17.14
CA VAL A 198 0.34 -4.56 17.54
C VAL A 198 -0.45 -5.31 16.47
N PHE A 199 -0.35 -4.88 15.22
CA PHE A 199 -1.05 -5.52 14.11
C PHE A 199 -0.70 -7.02 13.99
N THR A 200 0.59 -7.36 14.00
CA THR A 200 1.02 -8.76 13.86
C THR A 200 0.55 -9.64 15.01
N HIS A 201 0.52 -9.11 16.23
CA HIS A 201 0.02 -9.83 17.39
C HIS A 201 -1.46 -10.24 17.21
N TYR A 202 -2.30 -9.29 16.82
CA TYR A 202 -3.73 -9.59 16.62
C TYR A 202 -3.97 -10.44 15.40
N LEU A 203 -3.20 -10.26 14.33
CA LEU A 203 -3.30 -11.10 13.13
C LEU A 203 -2.98 -12.56 13.45
N GLU A 204 -2.01 -12.84 14.33
CA GLU A 204 -1.67 -14.20 14.75
C GLU A 204 -2.72 -14.83 15.67
N GLN A 205 -3.41 -14.02 16.49
CA GLN A 205 -4.40 -14.52 17.44
C GLN A 205 -5.82 -14.63 16.87
N ASN A 206 -6.14 -13.87 15.82
CA ASN A 206 -7.50 -13.71 15.33
C ASN A 206 -7.59 -14.03 13.84
N ASP A 207 -8.06 -15.24 13.51
CA ASP A 207 -8.28 -15.68 12.12
C ASP A 207 -9.35 -14.83 11.37
N CYS A 208 -10.14 -14.06 12.12
CA CYS A 208 -11.15 -13.15 11.59
C CYS A 208 -10.55 -11.87 10.97
N LEU A 209 -9.32 -11.50 11.35
CA LEU A 209 -8.61 -10.39 10.72
C LEU A 209 -8.08 -10.85 9.36
N LYS A 210 -8.53 -10.18 8.30
CA LYS A 210 -8.10 -10.48 6.93
C LYS A 210 -7.21 -9.36 6.42
N LEU A 211 -6.14 -9.75 5.74
CA LEU A 211 -5.23 -8.85 5.06
C LEU A 211 -5.24 -9.17 3.57
N ASN A 212 -5.38 -8.12 2.75
CA ASN A 212 -5.30 -8.16 1.30
C ASN A 212 -4.25 -7.18 0.79
N PHE A 213 -3.67 -7.48 -0.38
CA PHE A 213 -2.71 -6.62 -1.08
C PHE A 213 -3.38 -5.75 -2.13
#